data_AF-A0A7R9C1V9-F1
#
_entry.id   AF-A0A7R9C1V9-F1
#
_cell.length_a   1.000
_cell.length_b   1.000
_cell.length_c   1.000
_cell.angle_alpha   90.00
_cell.angle_beta   90.00
_cell.angle_gamma   90.00
#
_symmetry.space_group_name_H-M   'P 1'
#
loop_
_entity.id
_entity.type
_entity.pdbx_description
1 polymer ?
#
loop_
_entity_poly.entity_id
_entity_poly.type
_entity_poly.pdbx_seq_one_letter_code
_entity_poly.pdbx_strand_id
1 'polypeptide(L)'
;MKLLPHRPPFLMVDKIMYLEDNKVIGVKNITMNEPFFVGHFPDEPVMPGVLLVEALAQTGGILVLSGVPDPENYSTYFVKINNVNANVEIGDNTWIGPNVTIFEGARIGKDCKIFPGAVISAAPQDLKYKDEPTLTYIGDRTVIRECVTINRGTIASGYTKIGDDCLIMATVHVAHDCMIGNHVILVNGVGLAGHVIIEDWAIIGGLTPVHQFTRIGQHAIIAGGTLVRKDVPPYTKAGREPISYVGINALGLRRRGFNDESINNIQLIYRKLFREQANLSKAIKAVETEVPNSAEKQIIMDFLEA
;
A
#
# COMPACT_ATOMS: atom_id res chain seq x y z
N MET A 1 21.48 9.58 -31.31
CA MET A 1 20.47 10.25 -30.47
C MET A 1 19.11 10.36 -31.18
N LYS A 2 18.62 9.28 -31.80
CA LYS A 2 17.36 9.29 -32.58
C LYS A 2 16.10 9.13 -31.73
N LEU A 3 16.25 8.68 -30.47
CA LEU A 3 15.15 8.42 -29.54
C LEU A 3 14.44 9.69 -29.09
N LEU A 4 15.16 10.80 -28.90
CA LEU A 4 14.53 12.06 -28.52
C LEU A 4 13.97 12.79 -29.75
N PRO A 5 12.83 13.48 -29.61
CA PRO A 5 12.30 14.35 -30.68
C PRO A 5 13.11 15.64 -30.85
N HIS A 6 13.86 16.06 -29.81
CA HIS A 6 14.66 17.28 -29.80
C HIS A 6 15.73 17.35 -30.91
N ARG A 7 15.97 18.54 -31.45
CA ARG A 7 16.97 18.82 -32.50
C ARG A 7 17.76 20.09 -32.16
N PRO A 8 18.98 20.27 -32.71
CA PRO A 8 19.71 21.52 -32.57
C PRO A 8 18.85 22.74 -32.92
N PRO A 9 18.99 23.87 -32.19
CA PRO A 9 19.92 24.10 -31.08
C PRO A 9 19.41 23.62 -29.70
N PHE A 10 18.25 22.96 -29.63
CA PHE A 10 17.60 22.60 -28.37
C PHE A 10 17.86 21.15 -27.91
N LEU A 11 18.77 20.44 -28.59
CA LEU A 11 19.25 19.12 -28.15
C LEU A 11 20.37 19.32 -27.13
N MET A 12 20.07 19.05 -25.86
CA MET A 12 20.93 19.38 -24.72
C MET A 12 21.80 18.23 -24.25
N VAL A 13 21.60 17.01 -24.73
CA VAL A 13 22.49 15.88 -24.45
C VAL A 13 23.37 15.70 -25.68
N ASP A 14 24.67 15.52 -25.50
CA ASP A 14 25.58 15.24 -26.63
C ASP A 14 25.92 13.74 -26.71
N LYS A 15 26.03 13.07 -25.56
CA LYS A 15 26.38 11.66 -25.48
C LYS A 15 25.75 10.97 -24.27
N ILE A 16 25.35 9.72 -24.44
CA ILE A 16 25.04 8.80 -23.33
C ILE A 16 26.29 7.96 -23.05
N MET A 17 26.77 8.04 -21.82
CA MET A 17 27.94 7.30 -21.33
C MET A 17 27.54 5.96 -20.74
N TYR A 18 26.36 5.89 -20.15
CA TYR A 18 25.85 4.73 -19.44
C TYR A 18 24.34 4.65 -19.55
N LEU A 19 23.81 3.45 -19.77
CA LEU A 19 22.39 3.17 -19.83
C LEU A 19 22.13 1.75 -19.32
N GLU A 20 21.31 1.65 -18.27
CA GLU A 20 20.75 0.44 -17.67
C GLU A 20 19.23 0.63 -17.51
N ASP A 21 18.54 -0.40 -17.05
CA ASP A 21 17.08 -0.41 -16.88
C ASP A 21 16.55 0.71 -15.96
N ASN A 22 17.34 1.14 -14.97
CA ASN A 22 16.94 2.14 -13.97
C ASN A 22 17.92 3.32 -13.84
N LYS A 23 18.94 3.40 -14.71
CA LYS A 23 20.01 4.40 -14.58
C LYS A 23 20.53 4.84 -15.94
N VAL A 24 20.76 6.14 -16.06
CA VAL A 24 21.35 6.75 -17.25
C VAL A 24 22.36 7.81 -16.86
N ILE A 25 23.45 7.91 -17.61
CA ILE A 25 24.43 8.99 -17.46
C ILE A 25 24.60 9.65 -18.83
N GLY A 26 24.16 10.90 -18.92
CA GLY A 26 24.33 11.76 -20.09
C GLY A 26 25.45 12.77 -19.89
N VAL A 27 26.02 13.23 -21.00
CA VAL A 27 27.03 14.30 -21.04
C VAL A 27 26.56 15.40 -21.98
N LYS A 28 26.67 16.64 -21.51
CA LYS A 28 26.57 17.87 -22.29
C LYS A 28 27.90 18.61 -22.23
N ASN A 29 28.57 18.75 -23.36
CA ASN A 29 29.73 19.61 -23.49
C ASN A 29 29.26 21.05 -23.60
N ILE A 30 29.94 21.93 -22.90
CA ILE A 30 29.63 23.35 -22.86
C ILE A 30 30.82 24.10 -23.45
N THR A 31 30.55 25.03 -24.37
CA THR A 31 31.57 25.89 -24.95
C THR A 31 31.21 27.35 -24.73
N MET A 32 32.19 28.24 -24.68
CA MET A 32 31.95 29.68 -24.49
C MET A 32 31.14 30.31 -25.65
N ASN A 33 31.07 29.63 -26.80
CA ASN A 33 30.39 30.10 -28.00
C ASN A 33 28.87 29.83 -27.99
N GLU A 34 28.34 29.23 -26.93
CA GLU A 34 26.90 28.97 -26.82
C GLU A 34 26.10 30.28 -26.79
N PRO A 35 25.00 30.39 -27.54
CA PRO A 35 24.30 31.66 -27.77
C PRO A 35 23.70 32.26 -26.49
N PHE A 36 23.39 31.44 -25.50
CA PHE A 36 22.83 31.91 -24.23
C PHE A 36 23.86 32.59 -23.32
N PHE A 37 25.17 32.34 -23.48
CA PHE A 37 26.19 33.03 -22.70
C PHE A 37 26.38 34.50 -23.07
N VAL A 38 25.98 34.88 -24.28
CA VAL A 38 26.02 36.29 -24.72
C VAL A 38 25.18 37.19 -23.81
N GLY A 39 24.07 36.68 -23.25
CA GLY A 39 23.17 37.45 -22.38
C GLY A 39 23.08 36.95 -20.94
N HIS A 40 23.58 35.76 -20.61
CA HIS A 40 23.44 35.14 -19.29
C HIS A 40 24.79 35.17 -18.54
N PHE A 41 25.02 36.28 -17.83
CA PHE A 41 26.27 36.64 -17.13
C PHE A 41 27.49 36.74 -18.05
N PRO A 42 27.62 37.81 -18.86
CA PRO A 42 28.65 37.91 -19.91
C PRO A 42 30.10 37.86 -19.40
N ASP A 43 30.36 38.46 -18.24
CA ASP A 43 31.72 38.51 -17.65
C ASP A 43 32.05 37.24 -16.83
N GLU A 44 31.03 36.47 -16.46
CA GLU A 44 31.17 35.22 -15.71
C GLU A 44 30.12 34.20 -16.21
N PRO A 45 30.32 33.60 -17.40
CA PRO A 45 29.26 32.79 -17.99
C PRO A 45 28.93 31.55 -17.18
N VAL A 46 27.68 31.47 -16.75
CA VAL A 46 27.11 30.35 -15.99
C VAL A 46 26.04 29.69 -16.84
N MET A 47 25.98 28.36 -16.87
CA MET A 47 24.92 27.63 -17.58
C MET A 47 23.55 28.00 -16.98
N PRO A 48 22.57 28.45 -17.78
CA PRO A 48 21.23 28.71 -17.26
C PRO A 48 20.63 27.47 -16.61
N GLY A 49 20.13 27.61 -15.38
CA GLY A 49 19.58 26.48 -14.60
C GLY A 49 18.46 25.74 -15.33
N VAL A 50 17.62 26.47 -16.07
CA VAL A 50 16.54 25.88 -16.90
C VAL A 50 17.07 24.94 -17.98
N LEU A 51 18.25 25.21 -18.55
CA LEU A 51 18.86 24.37 -19.57
C LEU A 51 19.55 23.14 -18.97
N LEU A 52 20.05 23.24 -17.73
CA LEU A 52 20.52 22.08 -16.97
C LEU A 52 19.35 21.13 -16.65
N VAL A 53 18.21 21.67 -16.25
CA VAL A 53 16.99 20.88 -16.02
C VAL A 53 16.51 20.24 -17.32
N GLU A 54 16.54 20.97 -18.44
CA GLU A 54 16.22 20.42 -19.76
C GLU A 54 17.16 19.27 -20.16
N ALA A 55 18.48 19.43 -19.97
CA ALA A 55 19.45 18.36 -20.23
C ALA A 55 19.18 17.11 -19.37
N LEU A 56 18.81 17.31 -18.10
CA LEU A 56 18.41 16.24 -17.18
C LEU A 56 17.13 15.56 -17.67
N ALA A 57 16.11 16.32 -18.05
CA ALA A 57 14.86 15.83 -18.58
C ALA A 57 15.05 14.99 -19.86
N GLN A 58 15.87 15.48 -20.80
CA GLN A 58 16.23 14.76 -22.02
C GLN A 58 17.00 13.47 -21.72
N THR A 59 17.93 13.50 -20.77
CA THR A 59 18.69 12.32 -20.36
C THR A 59 17.76 11.26 -19.75
N GLY A 60 16.86 11.66 -18.85
CA GLY A 60 15.84 10.78 -18.29
C GLY A 60 14.84 10.28 -19.34
N GLY A 61 14.48 11.12 -20.30
CA GLY A 61 13.63 10.73 -21.44
C GLY A 61 14.26 9.60 -22.27
N ILE A 62 15.58 9.61 -22.47
CA ILE A 62 16.29 8.51 -23.14
C ILE A 62 16.17 7.20 -22.36
N LEU A 63 16.30 7.25 -21.02
CA LEU A 63 16.11 6.07 -20.17
C LEU A 63 14.71 5.48 -20.36
N VAL A 64 13.68 6.31 -20.22
CA VAL A 64 12.28 5.88 -20.35
C VAL A 64 12.00 5.31 -21.75
N LEU A 65 12.41 6.03 -22.81
CA LEU A 65 12.18 5.59 -24.18
C LEU A 65 12.96 4.32 -24.55
N SER A 66 14.11 4.07 -23.91
CA SER A 66 14.86 2.83 -24.17
C SER A 66 14.15 1.56 -23.68
N GLY A 67 13.17 1.70 -22.78
CA GLY A 67 12.41 0.59 -22.21
C GLY A 67 11.10 0.26 -22.94
N VAL A 68 10.69 1.03 -23.95
CA VAL A 68 9.44 0.79 -24.71
C VAL A 68 9.74 0.19 -26.09
N PRO A 69 8.84 -0.65 -26.64
CA PRO A 69 9.10 -1.37 -27.90
C PRO A 69 9.14 -0.46 -29.15
N ASP A 70 8.40 0.65 -29.16
CA ASP A 70 8.24 1.57 -30.30
C ASP A 70 8.44 3.05 -29.88
N PRO A 71 9.65 3.44 -29.45
CA PRO A 71 9.93 4.72 -28.80
C PRO A 71 9.58 5.96 -29.64
N GLU A 72 9.60 5.86 -30.97
CA GLU A 72 9.23 6.93 -31.89
C GLU A 72 7.76 7.39 -31.75
N ASN A 73 6.89 6.56 -31.18
CA ASN A 73 5.47 6.86 -30.98
C ASN A 73 5.17 7.48 -29.60
N TYR A 74 6.20 7.67 -28.76
CA TYR A 74 6.04 8.18 -27.40
C TYR A 74 6.70 9.56 -27.22
N SER A 75 6.10 10.36 -26.35
CA SER A 75 6.67 11.61 -25.85
C SER A 75 6.90 11.50 -24.35
N THR A 76 8.10 11.85 -23.89
CA THR A 76 8.43 11.90 -22.46
C THR A 76 8.24 13.30 -21.93
N TYR A 77 7.56 13.41 -20.79
CA TYR A 77 7.36 14.69 -20.10
C TYR A 77 8.06 14.66 -18.76
N PHE A 78 8.83 15.70 -18.47
CA PHE A 78 9.40 15.92 -17.14
C PHE A 78 8.47 16.84 -16.36
N VAL A 79 7.71 16.26 -15.44
CA VAL A 79 6.67 16.97 -14.69
C VAL A 79 6.82 16.71 -13.20
N LYS A 80 6.38 17.69 -12.40
CA LYS A 80 6.22 17.54 -10.96
C LYS A 80 4.79 17.12 -10.65
N ILE A 81 4.63 16.14 -9.76
CA ILE A 81 3.36 15.89 -9.08
C ILE A 81 3.35 16.73 -7.79
N ASN A 82 2.31 17.54 -7.60
CA ASN A 82 2.18 18.34 -6.38
C ASN A 82 2.03 17.42 -5.16
N ASN A 83 2.59 17.83 -4.02
CA ASN A 83 2.52 17.14 -2.73
C ASN A 83 3.01 15.68 -2.74
N VAL A 84 3.93 15.34 -3.65
CA VAL A 84 4.70 14.09 -3.60
C VAL A 84 6.13 14.45 -3.19
N ASN A 85 6.55 13.93 -2.04
CA ASN A 85 7.88 14.18 -1.49
C ASN A 85 8.96 13.31 -2.18
N ALA A 86 10.23 13.54 -1.84
CA ALA A 86 11.33 12.69 -2.26
C ALA A 86 11.20 11.27 -1.69
N ASN A 87 11.95 10.32 -2.30
CA ASN A 87 11.99 8.92 -1.84
C ASN A 87 10.60 8.26 -1.84
N VAL A 88 9.87 8.47 -2.93
CA VAL A 88 8.56 7.87 -3.23
C VAL A 88 8.67 7.09 -4.53
N GLU A 89 8.10 5.89 -4.55
CA GLU A 89 7.96 5.07 -5.76
C GLU A 89 6.47 4.81 -6.01
N ILE A 90 6.05 5.00 -7.27
CA ILE A 90 4.66 4.80 -7.70
C ILE A 90 4.68 3.92 -8.95
N GLY A 91 3.98 2.79 -8.88
CA GLY A 91 3.87 1.83 -9.97
C GLY A 91 3.02 2.33 -11.14
N ASP A 92 3.21 1.65 -12.28
CA ASP A 92 2.54 1.94 -13.54
C ASP A 92 1.01 2.03 -13.39
N ASN A 93 0.39 2.89 -14.19
CA ASN A 93 -1.08 3.07 -14.27
C ASN A 93 -1.77 3.46 -12.96
N THR A 94 -1.04 3.76 -11.89
CA THR A 94 -1.62 4.27 -10.66
C THR A 94 -2.11 5.71 -10.86
N TRP A 95 -3.38 5.93 -10.54
CA TRP A 95 -4.03 7.23 -10.64
C TRP A 95 -4.02 7.95 -9.29
N ILE A 96 -3.48 9.16 -9.28
CA ILE A 96 -3.43 10.05 -8.12
C ILE A 96 -4.43 11.20 -8.33
N GLY A 97 -5.43 11.26 -7.47
CA GLY A 97 -6.45 12.30 -7.46
C GLY A 97 -5.93 13.66 -6.96
N PRO A 98 -6.70 14.74 -7.13
CA PRO A 98 -6.32 16.07 -6.67
C PRO A 98 -6.18 16.13 -5.14
N ASN A 99 -5.25 16.96 -4.66
CA ASN A 99 -5.01 17.20 -3.23
C ASN A 99 -4.64 15.93 -2.42
N VAL A 100 -4.07 14.91 -3.06
CA VAL A 100 -3.39 13.81 -2.37
C VAL A 100 -2.01 14.28 -1.92
N THR A 101 -1.59 13.89 -0.72
CA THR A 101 -0.24 14.14 -0.20
C THR A 101 0.46 12.81 0.07
N ILE A 102 1.63 12.62 -0.54
CA ILE A 102 2.45 11.41 -0.41
C ILE A 102 3.80 11.81 0.19
N PHE A 103 4.02 11.40 1.43
CA PHE A 103 5.26 11.66 2.16
C PHE A 103 6.35 10.65 1.79
N GLU A 104 7.56 10.96 2.22
CA GLU A 104 8.74 10.11 2.03
C GLU A 104 8.53 8.68 2.59
N GLY A 105 9.09 7.70 1.88
CA GLY A 105 9.07 6.29 2.26
C GLY A 105 7.91 5.50 1.65
N ALA A 106 7.03 6.15 0.89
CA ALA A 106 5.93 5.48 0.20
C ALA A 106 6.44 4.59 -0.95
N ARG A 107 5.93 3.37 -1.04
CA ARG A 107 6.11 2.40 -2.12
C ARG A 107 4.74 1.92 -2.55
N ILE A 108 4.24 2.46 -3.65
CA ILE A 108 2.88 2.26 -4.13
C ILE A 108 2.92 1.39 -5.39
N GLY A 109 2.14 0.32 -5.41
CA GLY A 109 2.04 -0.61 -6.52
C GLY A 109 1.36 -0.04 -7.77
N LYS A 110 1.01 -0.94 -8.67
CA LYS A 110 0.41 -0.67 -9.98
C LYS A 110 -1.10 -0.63 -9.93
N ASP A 111 -1.70 0.07 -10.89
CA ASP A 111 -3.16 0.11 -11.12
C ASP A 111 -3.97 0.56 -9.88
N CYS A 112 -3.34 1.29 -8.96
CA CYS A 112 -4.00 1.84 -7.78
C CYS A 112 -4.83 3.07 -8.13
N LYS A 113 -5.83 3.37 -7.29
CA LYS A 113 -6.61 4.62 -7.39
C LYS A 113 -6.63 5.31 -6.04
N ILE A 114 -5.97 6.47 -5.96
CA ILE A 114 -5.86 7.25 -4.72
C ILE A 114 -6.70 8.51 -4.86
N PHE A 115 -7.77 8.60 -4.09
CA PHE A 115 -8.78 9.63 -4.18
C PHE A 115 -8.44 10.88 -3.35
N PRO A 116 -9.15 12.00 -3.59
CA PRO A 116 -8.76 13.30 -3.05
C PRO A 116 -8.59 13.38 -1.53
N GLY A 117 -7.61 14.15 -1.09
CA GLY A 117 -7.35 14.42 0.32
C GLY A 117 -6.67 13.29 1.08
N ALA A 118 -6.37 12.15 0.42
CA ALA A 118 -5.63 11.07 1.06
C ALA A 118 -4.21 11.52 1.45
N VAL A 119 -3.74 11.05 2.61
CA VAL A 119 -2.41 11.33 3.15
C VAL A 119 -1.67 10.01 3.37
N ILE A 120 -0.61 9.79 2.61
CA ILE A 120 0.11 8.51 2.54
C ILE A 120 1.53 8.67 3.09
N SER A 121 1.98 7.69 3.87
CA SER A 121 3.33 7.59 4.44
C SER A 121 3.72 8.73 5.39
N ALA A 122 2.73 9.43 5.99
CA ALA A 122 3.01 10.44 7.00
C ALA A 122 3.66 9.81 8.24
N ALA A 123 4.43 10.60 9.00
CA ALA A 123 5.08 10.15 10.22
C ALA A 123 4.10 9.47 11.20
N PRO A 124 4.52 8.40 11.92
CA PRO A 124 3.76 7.79 13.00
C PRO A 124 3.27 8.83 14.01
N GLN A 125 2.10 8.56 14.59
CA GLN A 125 1.59 9.30 15.76
C GLN A 125 2.10 8.72 17.09
N ASP A 126 3.05 7.78 17.05
CA ASP A 126 3.76 7.27 18.23
C ASP A 126 4.76 8.33 18.73
N LEU A 127 4.60 8.76 19.98
CA LEU A 127 5.47 9.76 20.63
C LEU A 127 6.94 9.32 20.73
N LYS A 128 7.22 8.03 20.57
CA LYS A 128 8.59 7.48 20.57
C LYS A 128 9.31 7.65 19.23
N TYR A 129 8.58 7.97 18.17
CA TYR A 129 9.13 8.15 16.82
C TYR A 129 10.10 9.33 16.79
N LYS A 130 11.26 9.15 16.15
CA LYS A 130 12.36 10.12 16.04
C LYS A 130 12.84 10.28 14.60
N ASP A 131 11.89 10.38 13.68
CA ASP A 131 12.17 10.58 12.24
C ASP A 131 13.02 9.46 11.62
N GLU A 132 12.91 8.23 12.15
CA GLU A 132 13.62 7.08 11.60
C GLU A 132 13.16 6.78 10.16
N PRO A 133 14.05 6.27 9.29
CA PRO A 133 13.77 6.04 7.87
C PRO A 133 12.92 4.79 7.67
N THR A 134 11.65 4.88 8.01
CA THR A 134 10.65 3.81 7.88
C THR A 134 9.79 3.99 6.65
N LEU A 135 9.07 2.94 6.26
CA LEU A 135 8.40 2.87 4.96
C LEU A 135 6.89 2.63 5.09
N THR A 136 6.18 2.87 3.99
CA THR A 136 4.81 2.40 3.75
C THR A 136 4.80 1.64 2.44
N TYR A 137 4.29 0.40 2.45
CA TYR A 137 4.06 -0.40 1.26
C TYR A 137 2.56 -0.49 0.98
N ILE A 138 2.17 -0.22 -0.26
CA ILE A 138 0.81 -0.39 -0.77
C ILE A 138 0.92 -1.27 -2.01
N GLY A 139 0.23 -2.40 -2.01
CA GLY A 139 0.19 -3.35 -3.11
C GLY A 139 -0.50 -2.82 -4.35
N ASP A 140 -0.79 -3.73 -5.27
CA ASP A 140 -1.38 -3.43 -6.57
C ASP A 140 -2.92 -3.38 -6.50
N ARG A 141 -3.55 -2.65 -7.43
CA ARG A 141 -5.01 -2.59 -7.62
C ARG A 141 -5.79 -2.16 -6.37
N THR A 142 -5.11 -1.54 -5.41
CA THR A 142 -5.72 -1.06 -4.17
C THR A 142 -6.37 0.31 -4.40
N VAL A 143 -7.61 0.44 -3.93
CA VAL A 143 -8.41 1.66 -4.02
C VAL A 143 -8.41 2.35 -2.67
N ILE A 144 -7.86 3.56 -2.63
CA ILE A 144 -7.76 4.39 -1.43
C ILE A 144 -8.67 5.59 -1.61
N ARG A 145 -9.72 5.64 -0.80
CA ARG A 145 -10.77 6.65 -0.90
C ARG A 145 -10.39 7.96 -0.20
N GLU A 146 -11.33 8.89 -0.22
CA GLU A 146 -11.14 10.27 0.18
C GLU A 146 -10.69 10.38 1.64
N CYS A 147 -9.71 11.26 1.90
CA CYS A 147 -9.22 11.57 3.24
C CYS A 147 -8.74 10.35 4.06
N VAL A 148 -8.35 9.26 3.40
CA VAL A 148 -7.67 8.15 4.07
C VAL A 148 -6.31 8.61 4.56
N THR A 149 -5.92 8.16 5.75
CA THR A 149 -4.60 8.44 6.32
C THR A 149 -3.87 7.12 6.57
N ILE A 150 -2.65 7.00 6.06
CA ILE A 150 -1.79 5.82 6.25
C ILE A 150 -0.44 6.31 6.74
N ASN A 151 -0.05 5.90 7.95
CA ASN A 151 1.27 6.23 8.50
C ASN A 151 2.31 5.18 8.13
N ARG A 152 3.56 5.62 7.96
CA ARG A 152 4.71 4.71 7.86
C ARG A 152 4.96 3.98 9.18
N GLY A 153 5.80 2.94 9.14
CA GLY A 153 6.10 2.15 10.33
C GLY A 153 6.95 2.90 11.37
N THR A 154 7.25 2.23 12.48
CA THR A 154 8.30 2.63 13.42
C THR A 154 9.50 1.69 13.26
N ILE A 155 10.53 1.85 14.08
CA ILE A 155 11.67 0.90 14.13
C ILE A 155 11.27 -0.52 14.52
N ALA A 156 10.06 -0.72 15.09
CA ALA A 156 9.60 -2.02 15.53
C ALA A 156 9.39 -2.99 14.35
N SER A 157 8.74 -2.53 13.27
CA SER A 157 8.56 -3.34 12.05
C SER A 157 9.33 -2.78 10.86
N GLY A 158 9.72 -1.51 10.91
CA GLY A 158 10.34 -0.77 9.80
C GLY A 158 9.34 -0.26 8.76
N TYR A 159 8.11 -0.79 8.74
CA TYR A 159 7.11 -0.43 7.75
C TYR A 159 5.66 -0.69 8.17
N THR A 160 4.74 0.02 7.51
CA THR A 160 3.32 -0.33 7.44
C THR A 160 3.04 -0.94 6.06
N LYS A 161 2.22 -1.99 5.96
CA LYS A 161 1.93 -2.66 4.69
C LYS A 161 0.43 -2.83 4.46
N ILE A 162 0.01 -2.55 3.23
CA ILE A 162 -1.29 -2.88 2.66
C ILE A 162 -1.07 -3.75 1.43
N GLY A 163 -1.78 -4.88 1.35
CA GLY A 163 -1.69 -5.81 0.24
C GLY A 163 -2.41 -5.34 -1.02
N ASP A 164 -2.69 -6.31 -1.88
CA ASP A 164 -3.30 -6.10 -3.18
C ASP A 164 -4.83 -6.09 -3.10
N ASP A 165 -5.47 -5.49 -4.11
CA ASP A 165 -6.90 -5.58 -4.37
C ASP A 165 -7.77 -5.14 -3.17
N CYS A 166 -7.25 -4.23 -2.34
CA CYS A 166 -7.94 -3.73 -1.16
C CYS A 166 -8.84 -2.55 -1.48
N LEU A 167 -9.91 -2.39 -0.70
CA LEU A 167 -10.76 -1.21 -0.72
C LEU A 167 -10.71 -0.51 0.63
N ILE A 168 -10.00 0.61 0.68
CA ILE A 168 -9.85 1.45 1.86
C ILE A 168 -10.80 2.63 1.68
N MET A 169 -11.96 2.58 2.33
CA MET A 169 -13.01 3.59 2.16
C MET A 169 -12.69 4.91 2.88
N ALA A 170 -13.51 5.93 2.65
CA ALA A 170 -13.19 7.29 3.04
C ALA A 170 -12.97 7.41 4.55
N THR A 171 -12.04 8.31 4.92
CA THR A 171 -11.67 8.65 6.30
C THR A 171 -11.16 7.47 7.15
N VAL A 172 -10.74 6.37 6.52
CA VAL A 172 -10.06 5.29 7.24
C VAL A 172 -8.69 5.76 7.71
N HIS A 173 -8.31 5.37 8.92
CA HIS A 173 -6.98 5.57 9.47
C HIS A 173 -6.25 4.23 9.62
N VAL A 174 -5.06 4.13 9.04
CA VAL A 174 -4.12 3.03 9.22
C VAL A 174 -2.89 3.59 9.95
N ALA A 175 -2.77 3.25 11.23
CA ALA A 175 -1.63 3.66 12.04
C ALA A 175 -0.33 2.93 11.62
N HIS A 176 0.76 3.30 12.30
CA HIS A 176 2.07 2.71 12.11
C HIS A 176 2.07 1.19 12.33
N ASP A 177 2.96 0.50 11.62
CA ASP A 177 3.25 -0.93 11.79
C ASP A 177 2.07 -1.88 11.53
N CYS A 178 0.99 -1.39 10.91
CA CYS A 178 -0.12 -2.26 10.53
C CYS A 178 0.28 -3.16 9.36
N MET A 179 -0.23 -4.39 9.37
CA MET A 179 -0.02 -5.39 8.33
C MET A 179 -1.38 -5.83 7.79
N ILE A 180 -1.75 -5.30 6.62
CA ILE A 180 -3.03 -5.60 5.96
C ILE A 180 -2.75 -6.48 4.75
N GLY A 181 -3.44 -7.62 4.69
CA GLY A 181 -3.37 -8.59 3.61
C GLY A 181 -4.10 -8.13 2.35
N ASN A 182 -4.48 -9.09 1.50
CA ASN A 182 -5.09 -8.85 0.20
C ASN A 182 -6.62 -8.88 0.27
N HIS A 183 -7.30 -8.20 -0.66
CA HIS A 183 -8.76 -8.18 -0.77
C HIS A 183 -9.50 -7.72 0.50
N VAL A 184 -8.82 -6.97 1.35
CA VAL A 184 -9.39 -6.42 2.59
C VAL A 184 -10.29 -5.24 2.25
N ILE A 185 -11.43 -5.15 2.93
CA ILE A 185 -12.32 -4.00 2.84
C ILE A 185 -12.42 -3.31 4.18
N LEU A 186 -11.93 -2.07 4.23
CA LEU A 186 -12.10 -1.18 5.38
C LEU A 186 -13.18 -0.17 5.04
N VAL A 187 -14.33 -0.25 5.71
CA VAL A 187 -15.46 0.64 5.46
C VAL A 187 -15.22 2.00 6.12
N ASN A 188 -15.96 3.02 5.71
CA ASN A 188 -15.75 4.42 6.07
C ASN A 188 -15.48 4.63 7.58
N GLY A 189 -14.44 5.40 7.88
CA GLY A 189 -14.10 5.78 9.26
C GLY A 189 -13.63 4.64 10.17
N VAL A 190 -13.25 3.48 9.63
CA VAL A 190 -12.48 2.48 10.40
C VAL A 190 -11.18 3.11 10.88
N GLY A 191 -10.85 2.94 12.15
CA GLY A 191 -9.61 3.42 12.75
C GLY A 191 -8.78 2.26 13.26
N LEU A 192 -7.64 1.99 12.64
CA LEU A 192 -6.70 0.96 13.08
C LEU A 192 -5.60 1.63 13.92
N ALA A 193 -5.42 1.18 15.15
CA ALA A 193 -4.29 1.58 15.99
C ALA A 193 -3.00 0.82 15.57
N GLY A 194 -1.88 1.16 16.21
CA GLY A 194 -0.57 0.61 15.82
C GLY A 194 -0.50 -0.91 15.89
N HIS A 195 0.28 -1.52 14.99
CA HIS A 195 0.55 -2.96 14.96
C HIS A 195 -0.67 -3.87 14.73
N VAL A 196 -1.76 -3.34 14.16
CA VAL A 196 -2.92 -4.18 13.81
C VAL A 196 -2.59 -5.07 12.61
N ILE A 197 -2.93 -6.35 12.70
CA ILE A 197 -2.79 -7.32 11.61
C ILE A 197 -4.18 -7.65 11.08
N ILE A 198 -4.38 -7.55 9.77
CA ILE A 198 -5.62 -7.92 9.10
C ILE A 198 -5.27 -8.87 7.97
N GLU A 199 -5.79 -10.09 8.04
CA GLU A 199 -5.54 -11.10 7.03
C GLU A 199 -6.50 -10.99 5.84
N ASP A 200 -6.19 -11.76 4.81
CA ASP A 200 -6.83 -11.70 3.51
C ASP A 200 -8.35 -11.78 3.61
N TRP A 201 -9.01 -10.98 2.77
CA TRP A 201 -10.44 -10.98 2.58
C TRP A 201 -11.32 -10.60 3.79
N ALA A 202 -10.72 -10.12 4.88
CA ALA A 202 -11.45 -9.60 6.02
C ALA A 202 -12.21 -8.31 5.64
N ILE A 203 -13.36 -8.10 6.29
CA ILE A 203 -14.19 -6.90 6.10
C ILE A 203 -14.44 -6.26 7.46
N ILE A 204 -14.09 -4.99 7.59
CA ILE A 204 -14.31 -4.22 8.81
C ILE A 204 -15.37 -3.16 8.53
N GLY A 205 -16.52 -3.29 9.20
CA GLY A 205 -17.63 -2.36 9.06
C GLY A 205 -17.28 -0.94 9.52
N GLY A 206 -18.02 0.05 9.02
CA GLY A 206 -17.67 1.46 9.20
C GLY A 206 -17.68 1.91 10.66
N LEU A 207 -16.92 2.97 10.95
CA LEU A 207 -16.81 3.56 12.30
C LEU A 207 -16.35 2.57 13.37
N THR A 208 -15.58 1.55 12.99
CA THR A 208 -15.06 0.52 13.90
C THR A 208 -13.63 0.88 14.30
N PRO A 209 -13.36 1.21 15.58
CA PRO A 209 -11.99 1.31 16.08
C PRO A 209 -11.43 -0.08 16.43
N VAL A 210 -10.17 -0.31 16.04
CA VAL A 210 -9.43 -1.54 16.32
C VAL A 210 -8.23 -1.21 17.21
N HIS A 211 -8.18 -1.85 18.37
CA HIS A 211 -7.13 -1.64 19.35
C HIS A 211 -5.77 -2.13 18.85
N GLN A 212 -4.69 -1.52 19.32
CA GLN A 212 -3.32 -1.86 18.94
C GLN A 212 -3.00 -3.34 19.21
N PHE A 213 -2.14 -3.92 18.38
CA PHE A 213 -1.71 -5.33 18.41
C PHE A 213 -2.83 -6.37 18.15
N THR A 214 -4.03 -5.93 17.76
CA THR A 214 -5.12 -6.87 17.44
C THR A 214 -4.89 -7.53 16.08
N ARG A 215 -5.18 -8.83 16.00
CA ARG A 215 -5.20 -9.62 14.76
C ARG A 215 -6.64 -9.93 14.33
N ILE A 216 -6.94 -9.69 13.06
CA ILE A 216 -8.23 -9.98 12.42
C ILE A 216 -7.99 -11.03 11.34
N GLY A 217 -8.50 -12.24 11.59
CA GLY A 217 -8.26 -13.41 10.76
C GLY A 217 -8.97 -13.35 9.41
N GLN A 218 -8.48 -14.16 8.47
CA GLN A 218 -8.90 -14.11 7.08
C GLN A 218 -10.39 -14.40 6.94
N HIS A 219 -11.05 -13.75 5.98
CA HIS A 219 -12.50 -13.85 5.75
C HIS A 219 -13.40 -13.44 6.95
N ALA A 220 -12.85 -12.90 8.03
CA ALA A 220 -13.67 -12.40 9.13
C ALA A 220 -14.50 -11.19 8.70
N ILE A 221 -15.69 -11.02 9.30
CA ILE A 221 -16.50 -9.81 9.14
C ILE A 221 -16.75 -9.20 10.52
N ILE A 222 -16.42 -7.92 10.65
CA ILE A 222 -16.73 -7.13 11.84
C ILE A 222 -17.88 -6.18 11.51
N ALA A 223 -18.92 -6.20 12.33
CA ALA A 223 -20.05 -5.28 12.20
C ALA A 223 -19.60 -3.82 12.42
N GLY A 224 -20.23 -2.87 11.72
CA GLY A 224 -19.91 -1.44 11.90
C GLY A 224 -20.18 -0.95 13.33
N GLY A 225 -19.38 0.03 13.77
CA GLY A 225 -19.45 0.61 15.11
C GLY A 225 -18.97 -0.32 16.23
N THR A 226 -18.35 -1.45 15.90
CA THR A 226 -17.90 -2.42 16.91
C THR A 226 -16.57 -1.96 17.54
N LEU A 227 -16.45 -2.03 18.86
CA LEU A 227 -15.18 -1.76 19.54
C LEU A 227 -14.33 -3.05 19.58
N VAL A 228 -13.32 -3.16 18.70
CA VAL A 228 -12.49 -4.36 18.60
C VAL A 228 -11.30 -4.25 19.56
N ARG A 229 -11.31 -5.07 20.61
CA ARG A 229 -10.31 -5.06 21.70
C ARG A 229 -9.54 -6.37 21.85
N LYS A 230 -9.88 -7.37 21.03
CA LYS A 230 -9.32 -8.72 21.04
C LYS A 230 -9.33 -9.26 19.63
N ASP A 231 -8.50 -10.26 19.40
CA ASP A 231 -8.38 -10.91 18.11
C ASP A 231 -9.72 -11.50 17.64
N VAL A 232 -9.95 -11.41 16.34
CA VAL A 232 -11.15 -11.93 15.68
C VAL A 232 -10.73 -13.11 14.81
N PRO A 233 -11.11 -14.35 15.15
CA PRO A 233 -10.64 -15.53 14.43
C PRO A 233 -11.10 -15.59 12.96
N PRO A 234 -10.36 -16.31 12.09
CA PRO A 234 -10.68 -16.46 10.68
C PRO A 234 -12.10 -16.95 10.42
N TYR A 235 -12.72 -16.53 9.32
CA TYR A 235 -14.04 -16.99 8.87
C TYR A 235 -15.21 -16.60 9.80
N THR A 236 -14.97 -15.90 10.90
CA THR A 236 -16.02 -15.56 11.87
C THR A 236 -16.73 -14.25 11.53
N LYS A 237 -17.88 -14.03 12.17
CA LYS A 237 -18.51 -12.73 12.26
C LYS A 237 -18.43 -12.25 13.71
N ALA A 238 -18.01 -11.02 13.90
CA ALA A 238 -17.96 -10.37 15.20
C ALA A 238 -18.82 -9.09 15.19
N GLY A 239 -19.45 -8.79 16.32
CA GLY A 239 -20.25 -7.59 16.52
C GLY A 239 -20.91 -7.54 17.90
N ARG A 240 -21.90 -6.65 18.08
CA ARG A 240 -22.54 -6.31 19.36
C ARG A 240 -21.62 -5.49 20.29
N GLU A 241 -22.18 -5.01 21.40
CA GLU A 241 -21.46 -4.33 22.48
C GLU A 241 -21.78 -5.05 23.80
N PRO A 242 -20.78 -5.68 24.47
CA PRO A 242 -19.40 -5.86 24.04
C PRO A 242 -19.26 -6.80 22.83
N ILE A 243 -18.16 -6.65 22.08
CA ILE A 243 -17.86 -7.48 20.90
C ILE A 243 -17.99 -8.97 21.23
N SER A 244 -18.73 -9.69 20.39
CA SER A 244 -19.09 -11.09 20.57
C SER A 244 -19.05 -11.84 19.25
N TYR A 245 -18.78 -13.15 19.32
CA TYR A 245 -18.95 -14.06 18.19
C TYR A 245 -20.44 -14.18 17.79
N VAL A 246 -20.75 -13.95 16.52
CA VAL A 246 -22.13 -13.96 15.96
C VAL A 246 -22.30 -15.06 14.89
N GLY A 247 -21.49 -16.11 14.95
CA GLY A 247 -21.48 -17.19 13.95
C GLY A 247 -20.41 -16.98 12.88
N ILE A 248 -20.37 -17.90 11.92
CA ILE A 248 -19.42 -17.85 10.80
C ILE A 248 -19.92 -17.00 9.63
N ASN A 249 -19.00 -16.53 8.80
CA ASN A 249 -19.25 -15.79 7.56
C ASN A 249 -19.67 -16.71 6.41
N ALA A 250 -20.65 -17.59 6.62
CA ALA A 250 -21.06 -18.59 5.63
C ALA A 250 -21.43 -17.99 4.26
N LEU A 251 -22.10 -16.83 4.23
CA LEU A 251 -22.46 -16.18 2.96
C LEU A 251 -21.23 -15.66 2.20
N GLY A 252 -20.28 -15.01 2.89
CA GLY A 252 -19.04 -14.54 2.28
C GLY A 252 -18.18 -15.69 1.76
N LEU A 253 -18.12 -16.80 2.49
CA LEU A 253 -17.42 -18.01 2.07
C LEU A 253 -18.05 -18.63 0.81
N ARG A 254 -19.38 -18.79 0.76
CA ARG A 254 -20.08 -19.30 -0.43
C ARG A 254 -19.82 -18.44 -1.67
N ARG A 255 -19.85 -17.11 -1.52
CA ARG A 255 -19.55 -16.17 -2.62
C ARG A 255 -18.11 -16.29 -3.13
N ARG A 256 -17.20 -16.83 -2.33
CA ARG A 256 -15.79 -17.05 -2.65
C ARG A 256 -15.48 -18.50 -3.03
N GLY A 257 -16.51 -19.30 -3.32
CA GLY A 257 -16.34 -20.66 -3.84
C GLY A 257 -16.09 -21.75 -2.82
N PHE A 258 -16.22 -21.48 -1.52
CA PHE A 258 -16.16 -22.53 -0.51
C PHE A 258 -17.38 -23.44 -0.65
N ASN A 259 -17.15 -24.76 -0.69
CA ASN A 259 -18.21 -25.75 -0.73
C ASN A 259 -18.92 -25.87 0.65
N ASP A 260 -20.11 -26.46 0.67
CA ASP A 260 -20.88 -26.59 1.91
C ASP A 260 -20.20 -27.51 2.95
N GLU A 261 -19.37 -28.47 2.52
CA GLU A 261 -18.61 -29.33 3.43
C GLU A 261 -17.58 -28.53 4.24
N SER A 262 -16.73 -27.72 3.59
CA SER A 262 -15.79 -26.81 4.25
C SER A 262 -16.51 -25.84 5.19
N ILE A 263 -17.64 -25.26 4.76
CA ILE A 263 -18.41 -24.33 5.59
C ILE A 263 -18.97 -25.03 6.84
N ASN A 264 -19.50 -26.25 6.69
CA ASN A 264 -19.99 -27.05 7.81
C ASN A 264 -18.86 -27.45 8.76
N ASN A 265 -17.67 -27.77 8.23
CA ASN A 265 -16.48 -28.06 9.04
C ASN A 265 -16.03 -26.84 9.85
N ILE A 266 -15.94 -25.66 9.23
CA ILE A 266 -15.64 -24.40 9.94
C ILE A 266 -16.69 -24.15 11.05
N GLN A 267 -17.97 -24.35 10.73
CA GLN A 267 -19.05 -24.18 11.70
C GLN A 267 -18.93 -25.15 12.89
N LEU A 268 -18.57 -26.41 12.63
CA LEU A 268 -18.34 -27.42 13.66
C LEU A 268 -17.18 -27.04 14.57
N ILE A 269 -16.06 -26.57 14.01
CA ILE A 269 -14.89 -26.09 14.77
C ILE A 269 -15.30 -24.96 15.72
N TYR A 270 -15.95 -23.92 15.21
CA TYR A 270 -16.33 -22.79 16.05
C TYR A 270 -17.44 -23.09 17.05
N ARG A 271 -18.31 -24.06 16.76
CA ARG A 271 -19.27 -24.58 17.74
C ARG A 271 -18.53 -25.22 18.91
N LYS A 272 -17.51 -26.04 18.66
CA LYS A 272 -16.66 -26.64 19.70
C LYS A 272 -15.90 -25.58 20.50
N LEU A 273 -15.30 -24.61 19.83
CA LEU A 273 -14.53 -23.53 20.45
C LEU A 273 -15.37 -22.62 21.36
N PHE A 274 -16.55 -22.20 20.93
CA PHE A 274 -17.33 -21.16 21.63
C PHE A 274 -18.54 -21.66 22.43
N ARG A 275 -19.07 -22.87 22.17
CA ARG A 275 -20.34 -23.32 22.79
C ARG A 275 -20.24 -24.58 23.63
N GLU A 276 -19.29 -25.47 23.37
CA GLU A 276 -19.29 -26.81 23.99
C GLU A 276 -18.36 -26.94 25.20
N GLN A 277 -17.40 -26.03 25.36
CA GLN A 277 -16.38 -26.14 26.42
C GLN A 277 -16.20 -24.82 27.18
N ALA A 278 -16.01 -24.91 28.50
CA ALA A 278 -15.77 -23.75 29.36
C ALA A 278 -14.32 -23.22 29.31
N ASN A 279 -13.38 -23.98 28.73
CA ASN A 279 -11.96 -23.65 28.69
C ASN A 279 -11.40 -23.83 27.27
N LEU A 280 -10.71 -22.79 26.78
CA LEU A 280 -10.12 -22.73 25.44
C LEU A 280 -9.16 -23.90 25.17
N SER A 281 -8.28 -24.26 26.12
CA SER A 281 -7.32 -25.35 25.93
C SER A 281 -8.00 -26.72 25.78
N LYS A 282 -9.15 -26.93 26.43
CA LYS A 282 -9.95 -28.15 26.24
C LYS A 282 -10.66 -28.14 24.89
N ALA A 283 -11.16 -26.97 24.47
CA ALA A 283 -11.82 -26.81 23.20
C ALA A 283 -10.86 -27.03 22.02
N ILE A 284 -9.63 -26.52 22.11
CA ILE A 284 -8.54 -26.76 21.16
C ILE A 284 -8.27 -28.26 21.01
N LYS A 285 -8.03 -28.97 22.12
CA LYS A 285 -7.81 -30.43 22.09
C LYS A 285 -8.98 -31.19 21.48
N ALA A 286 -10.22 -30.80 21.78
CA ALA A 286 -11.40 -31.42 21.18
C ALA A 286 -11.49 -31.18 19.68
N VAL A 287 -11.12 -29.99 19.19
CA VAL A 287 -11.03 -29.71 17.76
C VAL A 287 -9.93 -30.55 17.10
N GLU A 288 -8.77 -30.68 17.73
CA GLU A 288 -7.66 -31.50 17.23
C GLU A 288 -8.08 -32.96 17.04
N THR A 289 -8.79 -33.55 18.01
CA THR A 289 -9.13 -34.97 18.02
C THR A 289 -10.42 -35.32 17.28
N GLU A 290 -11.46 -34.49 17.37
CA GLU A 290 -12.82 -34.84 16.94
C GLU A 290 -13.19 -34.24 15.58
N VAL A 291 -12.47 -33.22 15.09
CA VAL A 291 -12.74 -32.61 13.78
C VAL A 291 -11.75 -33.17 12.75
N PRO A 292 -12.22 -33.67 11.59
CA PRO A 292 -11.34 -34.11 10.51
C PRO A 292 -10.34 -33.02 10.10
N ASN A 293 -9.15 -33.44 9.64
CA ASN A 293 -8.15 -32.50 9.15
C ASN A 293 -8.62 -31.86 7.85
N SER A 294 -8.49 -30.54 7.79
CA SER A 294 -8.78 -29.73 6.61
C SER A 294 -7.85 -28.51 6.59
N ALA A 295 -7.70 -27.85 5.44
CA ALA A 295 -6.90 -26.64 5.34
C ALA A 295 -7.46 -25.53 6.26
N GLU A 296 -8.78 -25.45 6.37
CA GLU A 296 -9.46 -24.45 7.19
C GLU A 296 -9.27 -24.72 8.69
N LYS A 297 -9.23 -25.99 9.11
CA LYS A 297 -8.87 -26.37 10.49
C LYS A 297 -7.46 -25.88 10.81
N GLN A 298 -6.48 -26.17 9.95
CA GLN A 298 -5.10 -25.76 10.19
C GLN A 298 -4.98 -24.24 10.37
N ILE A 299 -5.62 -23.47 9.49
CA ILE A 299 -5.59 -22.01 9.56
C ILE A 299 -6.22 -21.47 10.86
N ILE A 300 -7.31 -22.08 11.32
CA ILE A 300 -7.92 -21.70 12.61
C ILE A 300 -6.97 -22.04 13.77
N MET A 301 -6.33 -23.21 13.73
CA MET A 301 -5.40 -23.62 14.79
C MET A 301 -4.16 -22.73 14.83
N ASP A 302 -3.54 -22.46 13.68
CA ASP A 302 -2.37 -21.58 13.56
C ASP A 302 -2.67 -20.17 14.08
N PHE A 303 -3.89 -19.68 13.87
CA PHE A 303 -4.33 -18.39 14.40
C PHE A 303 -4.43 -18.39 15.94
N LEU A 304 -4.83 -19.50 16.55
CA LEU A 304 -4.99 -19.61 18.00
C LEU A 304 -3.66 -19.81 18.74
N GLU A 305 -2.62 -20.28 18.06
CA GLU A 305 -1.30 -20.54 18.63
C GLU A 305 -0.33 -19.35 18.59
N ALA A 306 -0.54 -18.43 17.64
CA ALA A 306 0.30 -17.26 17.40
C ALA A 306 0.05 -16.11 18.40
#